data_AF-A0A7C4UXG1-F1
#
_entry.id   AF-A0A7C4UXG1-F1
#
_cell.length_a   1.000
_cell.length_b   1.000
_cell.length_c   1.000
_cell.angle_alpha   90.00
_cell.angle_beta   90.00
_cell.angle_gamma   90.00
#
_symmetry.space_group_name_H-M   'P 1'
#
loop_
_entity.id
_entity.type
_entity.pdbx_description
1 polymer ?
#
loop_
_entity_poly.entity_id
_entity_poly.type
_entity_poly.pdbx_seq_one_letter_code
_entity_poly.pdbx_strand_id
1 'polypeptide(L)'
;MRLKLSALCGIALIFLGSVSAVQASYTLKEVDAPPPKELKEAVRALLEPRAYQVLDPRGELYCEVWFAKAVPAKATPAQVENGLTYRELPQTALVGAVRFAQEAQDYRKQDVKAGVYTLRIGHQPQDGDHMGTAPHPEFCLLVSAEL
;
A
#
# COMPACT_ATOMS: atom_id res chain seq x y z
N MET A 1 -26.41 -64.93 -40.55
CA MET A 1 -27.12 -63.80 -39.89
C MET A 1 -26.10 -63.09 -39.01
N ARG A 2 -25.77 -61.83 -39.32
CA ARG A 2 -24.80 -60.99 -38.59
C ARG A 2 -25.53 -60.24 -37.48
N LEU A 3 -24.94 -60.12 -36.29
CA LEU A 3 -24.79 -58.82 -35.62
C LEU A 3 -23.71 -58.89 -34.52
N LYS A 4 -22.80 -57.92 -34.55
CA LYS A 4 -21.65 -57.77 -33.67
C LYS A 4 -22.08 -57.05 -32.38
N LEU A 5 -21.64 -57.54 -31.23
CA LEU A 5 -21.78 -56.86 -29.92
C LEU A 5 -20.64 -55.83 -29.80
N SER A 6 -20.94 -54.55 -29.99
CA SER A 6 -20.04 -53.45 -29.66
C SER A 6 -20.17 -53.14 -28.17
N ALA A 7 -19.09 -53.33 -27.42
CA ALA A 7 -18.98 -52.92 -26.03
C ALA A 7 -18.94 -51.38 -25.95
N LEU A 8 -19.95 -50.79 -25.33
CA LEU A 8 -19.99 -49.37 -24.98
C LEU A 8 -19.57 -49.26 -23.50
N CYS A 9 -18.31 -48.94 -23.22
CA CYS A 9 -17.81 -48.78 -21.87
C CYS A 9 -17.26 -47.37 -21.66
N GLY A 10 -18.04 -46.57 -20.93
CA GLY A 10 -17.60 -45.49 -20.04
C GLY A 10 -16.70 -44.37 -20.58
N ILE A 11 -17.32 -43.27 -21.05
CA ILE A 11 -16.64 -41.96 -21.04
C ILE A 11 -16.93 -41.32 -19.68
N ALA A 12 -15.97 -41.40 -18.76
CA ALA A 12 -15.97 -40.58 -17.55
C ALA A 12 -15.42 -39.19 -17.91
N LEU A 13 -16.32 -38.20 -18.04
CA LEU A 13 -15.95 -36.80 -18.19
C LEU A 13 -15.41 -36.28 -16.85
N ILE A 14 -14.09 -36.14 -16.77
CA ILE A 14 -13.43 -35.38 -15.71
C ILE A 14 -13.63 -33.89 -16.03
N PHE A 15 -14.58 -33.24 -15.36
CA PHE A 15 -14.64 -31.78 -15.33
C PHE A 15 -13.52 -31.26 -14.42
N LEU A 16 -12.34 -30.98 -14.99
CA LEU A 16 -11.41 -30.02 -14.41
C LEU A 16 -12.10 -28.66 -14.45
N GLY A 17 -12.80 -28.30 -13.39
CA GLY A 17 -13.27 -26.94 -13.18
C GLY A 17 -12.05 -26.04 -13.05
N SER A 18 -11.81 -25.19 -14.04
CA SER A 18 -10.88 -24.08 -13.92
C SER A 18 -11.37 -23.19 -12.76
N VAL A 19 -10.74 -23.30 -11.60
CA VAL A 19 -10.89 -22.30 -10.55
C VAL A 19 -10.21 -21.04 -11.10
N SER A 20 -11.00 -20.16 -11.70
CA SER A 20 -10.56 -18.80 -11.95
C SER A 20 -10.24 -18.18 -10.60
N ALA A 21 -8.96 -18.04 -10.27
CA ALA A 21 -8.54 -17.19 -9.18
C ALA A 21 -8.96 -15.76 -9.54
N VAL A 22 -10.09 -15.32 -8.98
CA VAL A 22 -10.42 -13.89 -8.98
C VAL A 22 -9.23 -13.21 -8.31
N GLN A 23 -8.52 -12.38 -9.07
CA GLN A 23 -7.45 -11.56 -8.51
C GLN A 23 -8.09 -10.70 -7.42
N ALA A 24 -7.82 -11.07 -6.17
CA ALA A 24 -8.44 -10.49 -5.00
C ALA A 24 -8.03 -9.01 -4.94
N SER A 25 -8.94 -8.12 -5.35
CA SER A 25 -8.65 -6.71 -5.51
C SER A 25 -9.02 -5.94 -4.24
N TYR A 26 -8.07 -5.15 -3.75
CA TYR A 26 -8.39 -4.10 -2.79
C TYR A 26 -9.26 -3.03 -3.46
N THR A 27 -10.11 -2.38 -2.68
CA THR A 27 -10.92 -1.24 -3.15
C THR A 27 -10.62 0.02 -2.35
N LEU A 28 -10.77 1.18 -2.98
CA LEU A 28 -10.50 2.48 -2.38
C LEU A 28 -11.79 3.28 -2.25
N LYS A 29 -12.00 3.92 -1.09
CA LYS A 29 -13.10 4.87 -0.85
C LYS A 29 -12.54 6.15 -0.25
N GLU A 30 -12.92 7.29 -0.81
CA GLU A 30 -12.67 8.59 -0.17
C GLU A 30 -13.82 8.92 0.79
N VAL A 31 -13.48 9.35 2.00
CA VAL A 31 -14.46 9.71 3.03
C VAL A 31 -14.04 10.97 3.78
N ASP A 32 -15.01 11.79 4.16
CA ASP A 32 -14.79 12.88 5.10
C ASP A 32 -14.56 12.30 6.50
N ALA A 33 -13.30 12.30 6.94
CA ALA A 33 -12.88 11.76 8.22
C ALA A 33 -11.70 12.58 8.74
N PRO A 34 -11.80 13.18 9.95
CA PRO A 34 -10.70 13.96 10.50
C PRO A 34 -9.50 13.04 10.81
N PRO A 35 -8.26 13.58 10.76
CA PRO A 35 -7.07 12.83 11.14
C PRO A 35 -7.19 12.23 12.56
N PRO A 36 -6.62 11.03 12.82
CA PRO A 36 -6.75 10.34 14.10
C PRO A 36 -6.26 11.18 15.29
N LYS A 37 -6.97 11.11 16.43
CA LYS A 37 -6.70 11.92 17.63
C LYS A 37 -5.41 11.50 18.36
N GLU A 38 -4.96 10.28 18.11
CA GLU A 38 -3.71 9.67 18.57
C GLU A 38 -2.49 10.45 18.07
N LEU A 39 -2.60 11.11 16.90
CA LEU A 39 -1.56 12.01 16.40
C LEU A 39 -1.55 13.31 17.20
N LYS A 40 -0.36 13.87 17.47
CA LYS A 40 -0.22 15.21 18.08
C LYS A 40 -0.93 16.26 17.21
N GLU A 41 -1.50 17.28 17.86
CA GLU A 41 -2.28 18.33 17.17
C GLU A 41 -1.51 19.00 16.02
N ALA A 42 -0.23 19.32 16.25
CA ALA A 42 0.63 19.91 15.24
C ALA A 42 0.77 19.04 13.96
N VAL A 43 0.70 17.72 14.08
CA VAL A 43 0.71 16.80 12.93
C VAL A 43 -0.65 16.78 12.26
N ARG A 44 -1.75 16.68 13.04
CA ARG A 44 -3.11 16.68 12.49
C ARG A 44 -3.41 17.94 11.68
N ALA A 45 -2.91 19.10 12.11
CA ALA A 45 -3.08 20.37 11.42
C ALA A 45 -2.47 20.38 9.99
N LEU A 46 -1.51 19.51 9.71
CA LEU A 46 -0.84 19.38 8.41
C LEU A 46 -1.53 18.38 7.47
N LEU A 47 -2.50 17.60 7.95
CA LEU A 47 -3.16 16.54 7.19
C LEU A 47 -4.50 17.01 6.61
N GLU A 48 -4.87 16.50 5.45
CA GLU A 48 -6.19 16.74 4.86
C GLU A 48 -7.31 16.23 5.78
N PRO A 49 -8.49 16.89 5.79
CA PRO A 49 -9.63 16.49 6.62
C PRO A 49 -10.44 15.31 6.02
N ARG A 50 -9.82 14.53 5.14
CA ARG A 50 -10.41 13.37 4.46
C ARG A 50 -9.46 12.18 4.52
N ALA A 51 -10.03 10.98 4.52
CA ALA A 51 -9.29 9.73 4.50
C ALA A 51 -9.58 8.95 3.22
N TYR A 52 -8.58 8.17 2.81
CA TYR A 52 -8.70 7.15 1.81
C TYR A 52 -8.76 5.79 2.51
N GLN A 53 -9.94 5.19 2.55
CA GLN A 53 -10.15 3.87 3.10
C GLN A 53 -9.80 2.81 2.06
N VAL A 54 -8.93 1.89 2.45
CA VAL A 54 -8.58 0.70 1.67
C VAL A 54 -9.37 -0.46 2.27
N LEU A 55 -10.25 -1.08 1.48
CA LEU A 55 -10.94 -2.30 1.87
C LEU A 55 -10.25 -3.50 1.23
N ASP A 56 -10.13 -4.57 2.00
CA ASP A 56 -9.60 -5.84 1.54
C ASP A 56 -10.57 -6.54 0.56
N PRO A 57 -10.16 -7.67 -0.05
CA PRO A 57 -11.01 -8.41 -0.97
C PRO A 57 -12.29 -9.01 -0.35
N ARG A 58 -12.40 -9.04 0.98
CA ARG A 58 -13.62 -9.45 1.72
C ARG A 58 -14.54 -8.26 1.99
N GLY A 59 -14.10 -7.04 1.69
CA GLY A 59 -14.81 -5.79 1.95
C GLY A 59 -14.56 -5.23 3.35
N GLU A 60 -13.63 -5.82 4.11
CA GLU A 60 -13.27 -5.37 5.45
C GLU A 60 -12.28 -4.21 5.37
N LEU A 61 -12.35 -3.27 6.33
CA LEU A 61 -11.41 -2.15 6.38
C LEU A 61 -9.99 -2.66 6.68
N TYR A 62 -9.07 -2.45 5.73
CA TYR A 62 -7.66 -2.79 5.90
C TYR A 62 -6.89 -1.64 6.54
N CYS A 63 -6.99 -0.45 5.94
CA CYS A 63 -6.40 0.77 6.49
C CYS A 63 -7.10 2.04 6.01
N GLU A 64 -6.79 3.14 6.68
CA GLU A 64 -7.19 4.49 6.29
C GLU A 64 -5.94 5.37 6.15
N VAL A 65 -5.87 6.17 5.09
CA VAL A 65 -4.73 7.05 4.81
C VAL A 65 -5.19 8.51 4.75
N TRP A 66 -4.50 9.39 5.47
CA TRP A 66 -4.64 10.85 5.36
C TRP A 66 -3.37 11.42 4.74
N PHE A 67 -3.47 12.13 3.63
CA PHE A 67 -2.31 12.80 3.04
C PHE A 67 -2.03 14.14 3.73
N ALA A 68 -0.77 14.56 3.70
CA ALA A 68 -0.39 15.92 4.07
C ALA A 68 -0.97 16.90 3.04
N LYS A 69 -1.49 18.05 3.51
CA LYS A 69 -1.99 19.14 2.67
C LYS A 69 -0.94 19.66 1.68
N ALA A 70 0.34 19.53 2.05
CA ALA A 70 1.48 19.81 1.21
C ALA A 70 2.67 18.97 1.69
N VAL A 71 3.46 18.46 0.75
CA VAL A 71 4.75 17.82 1.04
C VAL A 71 5.85 18.78 0.59
N PRO A 72 6.74 19.25 1.48
CA PRO A 72 7.76 20.21 1.11
C PRO A 72 8.78 19.57 0.17
N ALA A 73 9.07 20.23 -0.94
CA ALA A 73 10.16 19.90 -1.85
C ALA A 73 11.20 21.02 -1.84
N LYS A 74 12.49 20.64 -1.82
CA LYS A 74 13.63 21.55 -1.94
C LYS A 74 14.27 21.33 -3.31
N ALA A 75 13.87 22.16 -4.26
CA ALA A 75 14.35 22.09 -5.64
C ALA A 75 14.85 23.47 -6.11
N THR A 76 15.90 23.47 -6.92
CA THR A 76 16.33 24.65 -7.68
C THR A 76 15.37 24.91 -8.85
N PRO A 77 15.30 26.14 -9.40
CA PRO A 77 14.48 26.43 -10.57
C PRO A 77 14.77 25.51 -11.77
N ALA A 78 16.04 25.19 -12.00
CA ALA A 78 16.45 24.27 -13.06
C ALA A 78 15.94 22.83 -12.83
N GLN A 79 15.86 22.34 -11.59
CA GLN A 79 15.25 21.05 -11.28
C GLN A 79 13.74 21.06 -11.50
N VAL A 80 13.06 22.16 -11.17
CA VAL A 80 11.62 22.32 -11.41
C VAL A 80 11.32 22.26 -12.91
N GLU A 81 12.15 22.88 -13.75
CA GLU A 81 12.01 22.86 -15.21
C GLU A 81 12.27 21.47 -15.81
N ASN A 82 13.30 20.77 -15.32
CA ASN A 82 13.73 19.48 -15.87
C ASN A 82 12.95 18.27 -15.31
N GLY A 83 12.12 18.48 -14.28
CA GLY A 83 11.34 17.45 -13.61
C GLY A 83 11.92 17.09 -12.24
N LEU A 84 11.02 16.91 -11.28
CA LEU A 84 11.36 16.56 -9.90
C LEU A 84 11.38 15.03 -9.72
N THR A 85 12.24 14.59 -8.81
CA THR A 85 12.26 13.23 -8.28
C THR A 85 11.83 13.24 -6.82
N TYR A 86 11.84 12.07 -6.16
CA TYR A 86 11.63 12.04 -4.71
C TYR A 86 12.83 12.56 -3.92
N ARG A 87 14.00 12.77 -4.54
CA ARG A 87 15.22 13.26 -3.85
C ARG A 87 15.11 14.71 -3.40
N GLU A 88 14.25 15.49 -4.04
CA GLU A 88 13.94 16.84 -3.62
C GLU A 88 13.07 16.87 -2.35
N LEU A 89 12.48 15.73 -1.94
CA LEU A 89 11.77 15.64 -0.67
C LEU A 89 12.75 15.44 0.50
N PRO A 90 12.76 16.35 1.50
CA PRO A 90 13.65 16.21 2.65
C PRO A 90 13.42 14.89 3.40
N GLN A 91 14.50 14.26 3.87
CA GLN A 91 14.39 13.11 4.75
C GLN A 91 13.54 13.47 5.98
N THR A 92 12.69 12.54 6.41
CA THR A 92 11.71 12.68 7.48
C THR A 92 10.54 13.64 7.22
N ALA A 93 10.44 14.24 6.03
CA ALA A 93 9.29 15.05 5.63
C ALA A 93 7.99 14.25 5.74
N LEU A 94 6.95 14.88 6.27
CA LEU A 94 5.64 14.26 6.45
C LEU A 94 4.93 14.14 5.09
N VAL A 95 4.56 12.91 4.72
CA VAL A 95 3.75 12.61 3.53
C VAL A 95 2.28 12.44 3.90
N GLY A 96 2.02 11.91 5.09
CA GLY A 96 0.68 11.61 5.56
C GLY A 96 0.67 10.85 6.88
N ALA A 97 -0.46 10.24 7.17
CA ALA A 97 -0.65 9.27 8.24
C ALA A 97 -1.47 8.09 7.76
N VAL A 98 -1.27 6.94 8.39
CA VAL A 98 -2.05 5.72 8.14
C VAL A 98 -2.56 5.17 9.46
N ARG A 99 -3.81 4.68 9.45
CA ARG A 99 -4.36 3.85 10.52
C ARG A 99 -4.59 2.45 9.95
N PHE A 100 -3.88 1.46 10.48
CA PHE A 100 -4.14 0.06 10.17
C PHE A 100 -5.21 -0.48 11.11
N ALA A 101 -6.29 -1.05 10.56
CA ALA A 101 -7.37 -1.64 11.35
C ALA A 101 -7.01 -3.02 11.91
N GLN A 102 -6.02 -3.67 11.30
CA GLN A 102 -5.51 -5.00 11.63
C GLN A 102 -3.99 -5.03 11.46
N GLU A 103 -3.36 -6.16 11.80
CA GLU A 103 -1.95 -6.37 11.50
C GLU A 103 -1.71 -6.30 9.99
N ALA A 104 -0.64 -5.59 9.62
CA ALA A 104 -0.20 -5.41 8.24
C ALA A 104 1.25 -5.92 8.09
N GLN A 105 1.73 -5.97 6.85
CA GLN A 105 3.13 -6.26 6.58
C GLN A 105 3.74 -5.15 5.72
N ASP A 106 4.99 -4.80 6.01
CA ASP A 106 5.76 -3.88 5.16
C ASP A 106 6.33 -4.60 3.92
N TYR A 107 7.01 -3.84 3.05
CA TYR A 107 7.60 -4.39 1.83
C TYR A 107 8.73 -5.41 2.08
N ARG A 108 9.26 -5.47 3.31
CA ARG A 108 10.27 -6.43 3.78
C ARG A 108 9.63 -7.63 4.46
N LYS A 109 8.29 -7.74 4.46
CA LYS A 109 7.49 -8.77 5.12
C LYS A 109 7.65 -8.76 6.65
N GLN A 110 7.94 -7.60 7.22
CA GLN A 110 7.96 -7.41 8.66
C GLN A 110 6.55 -7.07 9.14
N ASP A 111 6.15 -7.66 10.26
CA ASP A 111 4.83 -7.43 10.83
C ASP A 111 4.73 -6.01 11.40
N VAL A 112 3.64 -5.34 11.06
CA VAL A 112 3.26 -4.01 11.51
C VAL A 112 1.98 -4.13 12.31
N LYS A 113 2.03 -3.79 13.60
CA LYS A 113 0.85 -3.85 14.47
C LYS A 113 -0.25 -2.91 13.97
N ALA A 114 -1.49 -3.29 14.20
CA ALA A 114 -2.63 -2.37 14.09
C ALA A 114 -2.37 -1.10 14.91
N GLY A 115 -2.80 0.06 14.41
CA GLY A 115 -2.54 1.34 15.06
C GLY A 115 -2.35 2.50 14.09
N VAL A 116 -2.02 3.66 14.65
CA VAL A 116 -1.84 4.92 13.92
C VAL A 116 -0.37 5.26 13.78
N TYR A 117 0.04 5.58 12.56
CA TYR A 117 1.43 5.89 12.20
C TYR A 117 1.49 7.14 11.34
N THR A 118 2.54 7.94 11.50
CA THR A 118 2.92 8.92 10.47
C THR A 118 3.71 8.25 9.35
N LEU A 119 3.57 8.76 8.13
CA LEU A 119 4.32 8.38 6.94
C LEU A 119 5.38 9.45 6.68
N ARG A 120 6.66 9.07 6.78
CA ARG A 120 7.78 10.01 6.65
C ARG A 120 8.77 9.57 5.58
N ILE A 121 9.23 10.51 4.76
CA ILE A 121 10.19 10.20 3.68
C ILE A 121 11.47 9.56 4.23
N GLY A 122 11.85 8.43 3.64
CA GLY A 122 13.11 7.74 3.82
C GLY A 122 13.78 7.49 2.47
N HIS A 123 15.10 7.58 2.47
CA HIS A 123 15.95 7.36 1.29
C HIS A 123 16.98 6.28 1.63
N GLN A 124 17.11 5.27 0.78
CA GLN A 124 18.24 4.35 0.85
C GLN A 124 19.54 5.10 0.51
N PRO A 125 20.63 4.83 1.27
CA PRO A 125 21.96 5.32 0.92
C PRO A 125 22.35 4.94 -0.52
N GLN A 126 23.09 5.82 -1.19
CA GLN A 126 23.68 5.54 -2.49
C GLN A 126 25.11 5.04 -2.32
N ASP A 127 25.26 3.93 -1.61
CA ASP A 127 26.53 3.23 -1.42
C ASP A 127 26.46 1.81 -1.99
N GLY A 128 27.61 1.14 -2.02
CA GLY A 128 27.71 -0.21 -2.59
C GLY A 128 26.85 -1.26 -1.89
N ASP A 129 26.48 -1.06 -0.62
CA ASP A 129 25.80 -2.06 0.20
C ASP A 129 24.26 -1.97 0.08
N HIS A 130 23.73 -0.82 -0.33
CA HIS A 130 22.27 -0.60 -0.39
C HIS A 130 21.72 -0.56 -1.81
N MET A 131 22.57 -0.32 -2.81
CA MET A 131 22.15 -0.25 -4.22
C MET A 131 21.63 -1.62 -4.73
N GLY A 132 20.44 -1.61 -5.32
CA GLY A 132 19.82 -2.81 -5.93
C GLY A 132 19.08 -3.73 -4.95
N THR A 133 19.00 -3.37 -3.66
CA THR A 133 18.31 -4.18 -2.64
C THR A 133 16.78 -4.04 -2.65
N ALA A 134 16.25 -3.00 -3.29
CA ALA A 134 14.81 -2.77 -3.47
C ALA A 134 14.51 -2.19 -4.87
N PRO A 135 13.30 -2.41 -5.42
CA PRO A 135 12.87 -1.81 -6.69
C PRO A 135 12.84 -0.28 -6.67
N HIS A 136 12.63 0.30 -5.49
CA HIS A 136 12.60 1.75 -5.26
C HIS A 136 13.48 2.09 -4.06
N PRO A 137 14.42 3.04 -4.19
CA PRO A 137 15.28 3.45 -3.08
C PRO A 137 14.60 4.45 -2.14
N GLU A 138 13.41 4.96 -2.47
CA GLU A 138 12.61 5.82 -1.62
C GLU A 138 11.40 5.09 -1.02
N PHE A 139 11.09 5.39 0.24
CA PHE A 139 10.00 4.74 0.96
C PHE A 139 9.44 5.66 2.06
N CYS A 140 8.28 5.29 2.61
CA CYS A 140 7.75 5.93 3.81
C CYS A 140 8.10 5.11 5.05
N LEU A 141 8.81 5.71 5.99
CA LEU A 141 9.00 5.22 7.35
C LEU A 141 7.69 5.35 8.12
N LEU A 142 7.27 4.25 8.75
CA LEU A 142 6.19 4.24 9.73
C LEU A 142 6.74 4.67 11.09
N VAL A 143 6.21 5.76 11.63
CA VAL A 143 6.52 6.19 13.00
C VAL A 143 5.24 6.19 13.81
N SER A 144 5.19 5.34 14.84
CA SER A 144 4.01 5.17 15.70
C SER A 144 3.61 6.49 16.35
N ALA A 145 2.30 6.75 16.40
CA ALA A 145 1.73 7.88 17.12
C ALA A 145 1.83 7.72 18.65
N GLU A 146 2.10 6.50 19.14
CA GLU A 146 2.16 6.16 20.57
C GLU A 146 3.54 6.39 21.21
N LEU A 147 4.55 6.84 20.45
CA LEU A 147 5.91 7.11 20.93
C LEU A 147 6.05 8.49 21.60
#